data_AF-A0A8T0TEJ8-F1
#
_entry.id   AF-A0A8T0TEJ8-F1
#
_cell.length_a   1.000
_cell.length_b   1.000
_cell.length_c   1.000
_cell.angle_alpha   90.00
_cell.angle_beta   90.00
_cell.angle_gamma   90.00
#
_symmetry.space_group_name_H-M   'P 1'
#
loop_
_entity.id
_entity.type
_entity.pdbx_description
1 polymer ?
#
loop_
_entity_poly.entity_id
_entity_poly.type
_entity_poly.pdbx_seq_one_letter_code
_entity_poly.pdbx_strand_id
1 'polypeptide(L)'
;MRTPTLIQASKLYTTIIFEAFQGEYERSMVACTTALDGNNCYLVAIGSLEENFTFEKEYKIFGDPLEQTSTCSCGLFSRTGILCGHALKVLDMVNIKSLSSQYILKRWTRGARSETVQDNHGRNIIENPRINEMLRYKDMTRKFLNLALRAASRPEFTLLVNNTLDSLSKQVEEEINACTTRTVPVTTPINVTPPNDLVSTACLKKKDVQTKSSKRMLMVVFFGRFMFSGAQVQNEKKTRIMHR
;
A
#
# COMPACT_ATOMS: atom_id res chain seq x y z
N MET A 1 8.91 6.73 -17.72
CA MET A 1 8.70 8.19 -17.93
C MET A 1 8.81 8.91 -16.59
N ARG A 2 9.50 10.04 -16.51
CA ARG A 2 9.60 10.89 -15.29
C ARG A 2 8.82 12.17 -15.52
N THR A 3 7.53 12.17 -15.21
CA THR A 3 6.67 13.36 -15.32
C THR A 3 6.50 14.04 -13.96
N PRO A 4 6.23 15.36 -13.90
CA PRO A 4 6.07 16.08 -12.64
C PRO A 4 5.01 15.46 -11.72
N THR A 5 3.85 15.09 -12.26
CA THR A 5 2.76 14.40 -11.55
C THR A 5 3.23 13.10 -10.91
N LEU A 6 3.93 12.23 -11.65
CA LEU A 6 4.43 10.95 -11.12
C LEU A 6 5.53 11.17 -10.07
N ILE A 7 6.41 12.15 -10.26
CA ILE A 7 7.44 12.49 -9.27
C ILE A 7 6.78 12.95 -7.97
N GLN A 8 5.79 13.84 -8.05
CA GLN A 8 5.04 14.31 -6.88
C GLN A 8 4.33 13.14 -6.17
N ALA A 9 3.57 12.33 -6.91
CA ALA A 9 2.87 11.16 -6.37
C ALA A 9 3.82 10.17 -5.69
N SER A 10 5.00 9.91 -6.28
CA SER A 10 5.98 8.97 -5.73
C SER A 10 6.53 9.38 -4.37
N LYS A 11 6.61 10.70 -4.11
CA LYS A 11 7.05 11.27 -2.83
C LYS A 11 5.96 11.23 -1.78
N LEU A 12 4.71 11.48 -2.19
CA LEU A 12 3.57 11.60 -1.27
C LEU A 12 2.97 10.24 -0.89
N TYR A 13 2.74 9.36 -1.88
CA TYR A 13 2.01 8.13 -1.68
C TYR A 13 2.86 6.99 -1.13
N THR A 14 2.21 6.09 -0.38
CA THR A 14 2.78 4.77 -0.08
C THR A 14 3.04 4.00 -1.37
N THR A 15 3.98 3.06 -1.36
CA THR A 15 4.38 2.31 -2.57
C THR A 15 3.20 1.68 -3.29
N ILE A 16 2.29 1.02 -2.56
CA ILE A 16 1.12 0.34 -3.13
C ILE A 16 0.17 1.34 -3.82
N ILE A 17 -0.06 2.49 -3.18
CA ILE A 17 -0.95 3.51 -3.76
C ILE A 17 -0.28 4.21 -4.95
N PHE A 18 1.03 4.43 -4.89
CA PHE A 18 1.78 4.96 -6.02
C PHE A 18 1.69 4.03 -7.23
N GLU A 19 1.83 2.71 -7.05
CA GLU A 19 1.69 1.72 -8.13
C GLU A 19 0.29 1.75 -8.75
N ALA A 20 -0.76 1.82 -7.93
CA ALA A 20 -2.13 1.94 -8.42
C ALA A 20 -2.38 3.25 -9.19
N PHE A 21 -1.87 4.38 -8.67
CA PHE A 21 -1.92 5.67 -9.35
C PHE A 21 -1.14 5.65 -10.67
N GLN A 22 0.04 5.02 -10.68
CA GLN A 22 0.85 4.87 -11.88
C GLN A 22 0.12 4.06 -12.96
N GLY A 23 -0.60 3.00 -12.58
CA GLY A 23 -1.44 2.25 -13.51
C GLY A 23 -2.51 3.12 -14.18
N GLU A 24 -3.22 3.95 -13.41
CA GLU A 24 -4.20 4.89 -13.97
C GLU A 24 -3.53 5.97 -14.85
N TYR A 25 -2.34 6.44 -14.46
CA TYR A 25 -1.56 7.37 -15.27
C TYR A 25 -1.17 6.75 -16.61
N GLU A 26 -0.71 5.50 -16.61
CA GLU A 26 -0.35 4.80 -17.85
C GLU A 26 -1.58 4.58 -18.75
N ARG A 27 -2.72 4.22 -18.17
CA ARG A 27 -4.00 4.13 -18.88
C ARG A 27 -4.43 5.46 -19.51
N SER A 28 -4.12 6.60 -18.88
CA SER A 28 -4.42 7.92 -19.47
C SER A 28 -3.66 8.20 -20.77
N MET A 29 -2.52 7.55 -21.00
CA MET A 29 -1.67 7.82 -22.17
C MET A 29 -2.28 7.26 -23.46
N VAL A 30 -3.09 6.22 -23.35
CA VAL A 30 -3.83 5.59 -24.46
C VAL A 30 -5.28 6.08 -24.53
N ALA A 31 -5.59 7.20 -23.86
CA ALA A 31 -6.92 7.77 -23.85
C ALA A 31 -7.17 8.66 -25.07
N CYS A 32 -8.32 8.45 -25.72
CA CYS A 32 -8.87 9.32 -26.75
C CYS A 32 -9.83 10.33 -26.12
N THR A 33 -9.89 11.54 -26.68
CA THR A 33 -10.67 12.62 -26.09
C THR A 33 -11.40 13.44 -27.16
N THR A 34 -12.66 13.75 -26.87
CA THR A 34 -13.50 14.66 -27.66
C THR A 34 -13.88 15.84 -26.77
N ALA A 35 -13.52 17.05 -27.20
CA ALA A 35 -13.97 18.27 -26.50
C ALA A 35 -15.45 18.51 -26.80
N LEU A 36 -16.21 18.90 -25.77
CA LEU A 36 -17.60 19.33 -25.92
C LEU A 36 -17.65 20.86 -25.95
N ASP A 37 -18.59 21.42 -26.72
CA ASP A 37 -18.72 22.87 -26.88
C ASP A 37 -19.05 23.55 -25.54
N GLY A 38 -18.15 24.43 -25.10
CA GLY A 38 -18.26 25.23 -23.89
C GLY A 38 -17.94 24.48 -22.57
N ASN A 39 -17.34 25.20 -21.62
CA ASN A 39 -17.14 24.78 -20.22
C ASN A 39 -16.14 23.63 -19.96
N ASN A 40 -15.00 23.57 -20.66
CA ASN A 40 -13.91 22.61 -20.36
C ASN A 40 -14.42 21.17 -20.11
N CYS A 41 -15.42 20.78 -20.90
CA CYS A 41 -16.07 19.48 -20.81
C CYS A 41 -15.49 18.57 -21.89
N TYR A 42 -15.19 17.33 -21.51
CA TYR A 42 -14.56 16.36 -22.38
C TYR A 42 -15.27 15.00 -22.27
N LEU A 43 -15.40 14.29 -23.38
CA LEU A 43 -15.65 12.85 -23.40
C LEU A 43 -14.31 12.13 -23.56
N VAL A 44 -14.01 11.21 -22.64
CA VAL A 44 -12.76 10.45 -22.67
C VAL A 44 -13.07 8.96 -22.67
N ALA A 45 -12.46 8.24 -23.61
CA ALA A 45 -12.40 6.79 -23.66
C ALA A 45 -10.95 6.32 -23.51
N ILE A 46 -10.73 5.25 -22.76
CA ILE A 46 -9.41 4.63 -22.60
C ILE A 46 -9.32 3.42 -23.52
N GLY A 47 -8.28 3.32 -24.33
CA GLY A 47 -8.00 2.14 -25.12
C GLY A 47 -7.64 0.95 -24.22
N SER A 48 -8.34 -0.17 -24.41
CA SER A 48 -7.97 -1.47 -23.85
C SER A 48 -6.86 -2.08 -24.70
N LEU A 49 -5.82 -2.59 -24.04
CA LEU A 49 -4.71 -3.31 -24.68
C LEU A 49 -5.03 -4.79 -24.89
N GLU A 50 -6.32 -5.14 -25.03
CA GLU A 50 -6.75 -6.47 -25.44
C GLU A 50 -6.60 -6.63 -26.97
N GLU A 51 -6.55 -7.88 -27.44
CA GLU A 51 -6.17 -8.30 -28.81
C GLU A 51 -6.89 -7.57 -29.95
N ASN A 52 -8.02 -6.90 -29.65
CA ASN A 52 -8.88 -6.23 -30.62
C ASN A 52 -8.88 -4.68 -30.52
N PHE A 53 -8.00 -4.07 -29.70
CA PHE A 53 -7.97 -2.62 -29.46
C PHE A 53 -9.36 -1.99 -29.29
N THR A 54 -10.08 -2.42 -28.26
CA THR A 54 -11.42 -1.89 -27.94
C THR A 54 -11.30 -0.70 -27.01
N PHE A 55 -12.20 0.27 -27.14
CA PHE A 55 -12.31 1.34 -26.16
C PHE A 55 -13.22 0.94 -25.01
N GLU A 56 -12.82 1.32 -23.79
CA GLU A 56 -13.71 1.28 -22.64
C GLU A 56 -14.86 2.28 -22.81
N LYS A 57 -15.88 2.14 -21.95
CA LYS A 57 -16.99 3.09 -21.87
C LYS A 57 -16.48 4.52 -21.74
N GLU A 58 -17.02 5.42 -22.56
CA GLU A 58 -16.76 6.86 -22.47
C GLU A 58 -17.34 7.45 -21.19
N TYR A 59 -16.59 8.35 -20.59
CA TYR A 59 -17.04 9.14 -19.44
C TYR A 59 -16.95 10.63 -19.74
N LYS A 60 -17.81 11.40 -19.07
CA LYS A 60 -17.79 12.86 -19.10
C LYS A 60 -16.86 13.36 -18.01
N ILE A 61 -15.95 14.25 -18.38
CA ILE A 61 -14.97 14.86 -17.50
C ILE A 61 -15.14 16.38 -17.59
N PHE A 62 -15.17 17.03 -16.44
CA PHE A 62 -15.10 18.48 -16.33
C PHE A 62 -13.70 18.86 -15.84
N GLY A 63 -12.99 19.71 -16.57
CA GLY A 63 -11.72 20.29 -16.16
C GLY A 63 -11.93 21.72 -15.65
N ASP A 64 -11.34 22.04 -14.50
CA ASP A 64 -11.31 23.40 -13.96
C ASP A 64 -9.86 23.88 -13.89
N PRO A 65 -9.41 24.69 -14.86
CA PRO A 65 -8.06 25.26 -14.86
C PRO A 65 -7.82 26.24 -13.70
N LEU A 66 -8.84 26.89 -13.15
CA LEU A 66 -8.69 27.85 -12.05
C LEU A 66 -8.40 27.12 -10.76
N GLU A 67 -9.21 26.11 -10.44
CA GLU A 67 -9.04 25.28 -9.25
C GLU A 67 -7.93 24.22 -9.41
N GLN A 68 -7.39 24.07 -10.63
CA GLN A 68 -6.42 23.04 -11.01
C GLN A 68 -6.98 21.63 -10.76
N THR A 69 -8.22 21.38 -11.20
CA THR A 69 -8.95 20.14 -10.92
C THR A 69 -9.56 19.50 -12.17
N SER A 70 -9.87 18.21 -12.07
CA SER A 70 -10.74 17.50 -13.00
C SER A 70 -11.68 16.53 -12.28
N THR A 71 -12.93 16.47 -12.73
CA THR A 71 -13.97 15.62 -12.15
C THR A 71 -14.50 14.67 -13.22
N CYS A 72 -14.41 13.36 -12.98
CA CYS A 72 -14.84 12.33 -13.92
C CYS A 72 -16.09 11.60 -13.42
N SER A 73 -17.06 11.40 -14.31
CA SER A 73 -18.31 10.67 -14.01
C SER A 73 -18.13 9.16 -13.78
N CYS A 74 -16.92 8.59 -13.99
CA CYS A 74 -16.68 7.17 -13.72
C CYS A 74 -16.72 6.82 -12.22
N GLY A 75 -16.55 7.83 -11.34
CA GLY A 75 -16.64 7.68 -9.88
C GLY A 75 -15.49 6.92 -9.23
N LEU A 76 -14.37 6.66 -9.94
CA LEU A 76 -13.24 5.92 -9.36
C LEU A 76 -12.67 6.65 -8.14
N PHE A 77 -12.45 7.96 -8.23
CA PHE A 77 -11.94 8.75 -7.11
C PHE A 77 -12.87 8.70 -5.90
N SER A 78 -14.18 8.76 -6.08
CA SER A 78 -15.13 8.63 -4.96
C SER A 78 -15.06 7.25 -4.30
N ARG A 79 -14.83 6.19 -5.08
CA ARG A 79 -14.76 4.81 -4.57
C ARG A 79 -13.42 4.46 -3.93
N THR A 80 -12.30 4.90 -4.52
CA THR A 80 -10.96 4.48 -4.12
C THR A 80 -10.12 5.62 -3.56
N GLY A 81 -10.43 6.87 -3.92
CA GLY A 81 -9.58 8.03 -3.65
C GLY A 81 -8.37 8.13 -4.57
N ILE A 82 -8.35 7.38 -5.68
CA ILE A 82 -7.32 7.44 -6.70
C ILE A 82 -7.95 8.03 -7.97
N LEU A 83 -7.29 9.03 -8.56
CA LEU A 83 -7.71 9.61 -9.82
C LEU A 83 -7.67 8.56 -10.93
N CYS A 84 -8.74 8.50 -11.73
CA CYS A 84 -8.78 7.62 -12.89
C CYS A 84 -7.98 8.18 -14.07
N GLY A 85 -7.61 7.30 -15.00
CA GLY A 85 -6.94 7.67 -16.25
C GLY A 85 -7.71 8.73 -17.04
N HIS A 86 -9.05 8.72 -16.99
CA HIS A 86 -9.88 9.72 -17.65
C HIS A 86 -9.64 11.15 -17.10
N ALA A 87 -9.66 11.28 -15.78
CA ALA A 87 -9.45 12.55 -15.10
C ALA A 87 -8.00 13.04 -15.28
N LEU A 88 -7.03 12.12 -15.22
CA LEU A 88 -5.62 12.41 -15.47
C LEU A 88 -5.37 12.91 -16.90
N LYS A 89 -6.04 12.32 -17.91
CA LYS A 89 -5.96 12.78 -19.30
C LYS A 89 -6.40 14.23 -19.43
N VAL A 90 -7.51 14.62 -18.80
CA VAL A 90 -7.99 16.00 -18.86
C VAL A 90 -7.06 16.95 -18.12
N LEU A 91 -6.52 16.59 -16.94
CA LEU A 91 -5.51 17.42 -16.26
C LEU A 91 -4.32 17.70 -17.18
N ASP A 92 -3.84 16.68 -17.90
CA ASP A 92 -2.74 16.83 -18.85
C ASP A 92 -3.09 17.80 -19.99
N MET A 93 -4.30 17.69 -20.55
CA MET A 93 -4.82 18.55 -21.63
C MET A 93 -4.98 20.02 -21.22
N VAL A 94 -5.42 20.28 -19.98
CA VAL A 94 -5.53 21.65 -19.45
C VAL A 94 -4.22 22.14 -18.79
N ASN A 95 -3.10 21.47 -19.08
CA ASN A 95 -1.75 21.82 -18.63
C ASN A 95 -1.55 21.83 -17.10
N ILE A 96 -2.35 21.07 -16.35
CA ILE A 96 -2.17 20.87 -14.91
C ILE A 96 -1.19 19.72 -14.71
N LYS A 97 0.06 20.04 -14.34
CA LYS A 97 1.14 19.04 -14.19
C LYS A 97 1.42 18.64 -12.74
N SER A 98 0.62 19.14 -11.79
CA SER A 98 0.72 18.80 -10.37
C SER A 98 -0.64 18.43 -9.81
N LEU A 99 -0.66 17.45 -8.90
CA LEU A 99 -1.84 17.08 -8.14
C LEU A 99 -2.20 18.17 -7.14
N SER A 100 -3.41 18.70 -7.26
CA SER A 100 -4.02 19.55 -6.24
C SER A 100 -4.20 18.77 -4.92
N SER A 101 -4.16 19.49 -3.80
CA SER A 101 -4.26 18.94 -2.44
C SER A 101 -5.52 18.10 -2.22
N GLN A 102 -6.62 18.45 -2.89
CA GLN A 102 -7.89 17.71 -2.80
C GLN A 102 -7.80 16.25 -3.27
N TYR A 103 -6.84 15.92 -4.14
CA TYR A 103 -6.62 14.55 -4.60
C TYR A 103 -5.69 13.75 -3.69
N ILE A 104 -5.00 14.42 -2.76
CA ILE A 104 -4.02 13.81 -1.86
C ILE A 104 -4.70 13.49 -0.54
N LEU A 105 -5.32 12.32 -0.48
CA LEU A 105 -6.03 11.88 0.73
C LEU A 105 -5.04 11.39 1.79
N LYS A 106 -5.20 11.86 3.05
CA LYS A 106 -4.32 11.52 4.17
C LYS A 106 -4.00 10.02 4.24
N ARG A 107 -5.03 9.15 4.21
CA ARG A 107 -4.92 7.68 4.26
C ARG A 107 -3.98 7.05 3.22
N TRP A 108 -3.73 7.74 2.10
CA TRP A 108 -2.90 7.27 0.99
C TRP A 108 -1.46 7.79 1.04
N THR A 109 -1.20 8.79 1.88
CA THR A 109 0.13 9.36 2.06
C THR A 109 1.02 8.48 2.92
N ARG A 110 2.33 8.58 2.74
CA ARG A 110 3.32 7.94 3.64
C ARG A 110 3.18 8.43 5.08
N GLY A 111 2.74 9.69 5.26
CA GLY A 111 2.47 10.31 6.55
C GLY A 111 1.31 9.67 7.32
N ALA A 112 0.40 8.94 6.68
CA ALA A 112 -0.67 8.20 7.37
C ALA A 112 -0.16 7.18 8.39
N ARG A 113 1.07 6.68 8.19
CA ARG A 113 1.72 5.73 9.11
C ARG A 113 2.58 6.42 10.17
N SER A 114 2.71 7.75 10.10
CA SER A 114 3.65 8.55 10.88
C SER A 114 2.96 9.66 11.68
N GLU A 115 1.63 9.74 11.69
CA GLU A 115 0.91 10.67 12.55
C GLU A 115 1.06 10.14 13.98
N THR A 116 2.10 10.60 14.66
CA THR A 116 2.27 10.46 16.10
C THR A 116 1.02 11.01 16.75
N VAL A 117 0.12 10.13 17.17
CA VAL A 117 -0.95 10.49 18.09
C VAL A 117 -0.23 10.97 19.34
N GLN A 118 -0.43 12.22 19.74
CA GLN A 118 0.09 12.67 21.03
C GLN A 118 -0.97 12.39 22.09
N ASP A 119 -0.55 11.86 23.24
CA ASP A 119 -1.44 11.81 24.40
C ASP A 119 -1.75 13.23 24.89
N ASN A 120 -2.71 13.37 25.81
CA ASN A 120 -3.05 14.68 26.43
C ASN A 120 -1.87 15.35 27.17
N HIS A 121 -0.70 14.71 27.21
CA HIS A 121 0.53 15.21 27.82
C HIS A 121 1.62 15.53 26.79
N GLY A 122 1.30 15.53 25.48
CA GLY A 122 2.24 15.87 24.41
C GLY A 122 3.31 14.82 24.15
N ARG A 123 3.13 13.59 24.64
CA ARG A 123 4.06 12.48 24.39
C ARG A 123 3.68 11.79 23.10
N ASN A 124 4.67 11.62 22.22
CA ASN A 124 4.53 10.87 20.97
C ASN A 124 4.11 9.41 21.28
N ILE A 125 2.86 9.04 21.01
CA ILE A 125 2.44 7.65 20.97
C ILE A 125 3.00 7.10 19.64
N ILE A 126 4.17 6.47 19.73
CA ILE A 126 4.78 5.75 18.62
C ILE A 126 3.85 4.58 18.29
N GLU A 127 3.04 4.74 17.25
CA GLU A 127 2.18 3.66 16.75
C GLU A 127 3.01 2.58 16.05
N ASN A 128 2.85 1.37 16.56
CA ASN A 128 3.32 0.08 16.05
C ASN A 128 4.78 -0.30 16.34
N PRO A 129 5.03 -1.08 17.42
CA PRO A 129 6.33 -1.68 17.74
C PRO A 129 7.00 -2.41 16.56
N ARG A 130 6.21 -2.97 15.63
CA ARG A 130 6.70 -3.72 14.46
C ARG A 130 7.32 -2.83 13.38
N ILE A 131 6.89 -1.57 13.25
CA ILE A 131 7.47 -0.64 12.28
C ILE A 131 8.85 -0.17 12.77
N ASN A 132 8.99 0.05 14.07
CA ASN A 132 10.26 0.40 14.70
C ASN A 132 11.29 -0.75 14.55
N GLU A 133 10.87 -1.98 14.82
CA GLU A 133 11.69 -3.19 14.66
C GLU A 133 12.16 -3.38 13.20
N MET A 134 11.26 -3.24 12.23
CA MET A 134 11.59 -3.36 10.80
C MET A 134 12.58 -2.29 10.33
N LEU A 135 12.46 -1.05 10.83
CA LEU A 135 13.39 0.03 10.50
C LEU A 135 14.79 -0.26 11.07
N ARG A 136 14.86 -0.66 12.34
CA ARG A 136 16.11 -1.08 13.00
C ARG A 136 16.77 -2.22 12.24
N TYR A 137 16.00 -3.26 11.88
CA TYR A 137 16.48 -4.38 11.07
C TYR A 137 17.07 -3.91 9.74
N LYS A 138 16.33 -3.12 8.95
CA LYS A 138 16.79 -2.63 7.65
C LYS A 138 18.08 -1.82 7.74
N ASP A 139 18.20 -0.97 8.74
CA ASP A 139 19.41 -0.16 8.95
C ASP A 139 20.62 -1.00 9.34
N MET A 140 20.43 -2.01 10.22
CA MET A 140 21.48 -2.95 10.58
C MET A 140 21.92 -3.79 9.36
N THR A 141 20.97 -4.36 8.61
CA THR A 141 21.26 -5.14 7.41
C THR A 141 22.06 -4.34 6.39
N ARG A 142 21.70 -3.07 6.15
CA ARG A 142 22.46 -2.20 5.23
C ARG A 142 23.90 -2.03 5.67
N LYS A 143 24.15 -1.83 6.97
CA LYS A 143 25.51 -1.70 7.51
C LYS A 143 26.31 -2.99 7.34
N PHE A 144 25.72 -4.14 7.69
CA PHE A 144 26.37 -5.44 7.57
C PHE A 144 26.70 -5.81 6.13
N LEU A 145 25.77 -5.59 5.18
CA LEU A 145 26.02 -5.87 3.77
C LEU A 145 27.18 -5.04 3.21
N ASN A 146 27.24 -3.75 3.55
CA ASN A 146 28.35 -2.89 3.13
C ASN A 146 29.69 -3.31 3.74
N LEU A 147 29.68 -3.73 5.01
CA LEU A 147 30.88 -4.23 5.68
C LEU A 147 31.36 -5.54 5.05
N ALA A 148 30.45 -6.49 4.82
CA ALA A 148 30.74 -7.76 4.17
C ALA A 148 31.32 -7.55 2.76
N LEU A 149 30.72 -6.65 1.97
CA LEU A 149 31.21 -6.31 0.63
C LEU A 149 32.66 -5.79 0.68
N ARG A 150 33.00 -4.93 1.65
CA ARG A 150 34.37 -4.40 1.81
C ARG A 150 35.35 -5.47 2.28
N ALA A 151 34.95 -6.29 3.25
CA ALA A 151 35.78 -7.34 3.83
C ALA A 151 36.09 -8.46 2.83
N ALA A 152 35.16 -8.78 1.94
CA ALA A 152 35.30 -9.84 0.93
C ALA A 152 36.49 -9.63 -0.03
N SER A 153 37.04 -8.41 -0.12
CA SER A 153 38.21 -8.11 -0.93
C SER A 153 39.50 -8.82 -0.46
N ARG A 154 39.60 -9.19 0.84
CA ARG A 154 40.81 -9.81 1.41
C ARG A 154 40.47 -10.87 2.48
N PRO A 155 41.07 -12.08 2.42
CA PRO A 155 40.79 -13.16 3.38
C PRO A 155 41.02 -12.77 4.85
N GLU A 156 42.05 -11.96 5.13
CA GLU A 156 42.38 -11.49 6.48
C GLU A 156 41.25 -10.64 7.10
N PHE A 157 40.62 -9.78 6.30
CA PHE A 157 39.50 -8.94 6.75
C PHE A 157 38.22 -9.75 6.93
N THR A 158 38.01 -10.77 6.10
CA THR A 158 36.90 -11.72 6.26
C THR A 158 37.01 -12.46 7.61
N LEU A 159 38.20 -12.98 7.95
CA LEU A 159 38.44 -13.64 9.24
C LEU A 159 38.17 -12.70 10.43
N LEU A 160 38.67 -11.46 10.37
CA LEU A 160 38.43 -10.45 11.41
C LEU A 160 36.94 -10.14 11.60
N VAL A 161 36.22 -9.91 10.49
CA VAL A 161 34.79 -9.59 10.54
C VAL A 161 33.98 -10.77 11.07
N ASN A 162 34.26 -12.00 10.63
CA ASN A 162 33.55 -13.19 11.09
C ASN A 162 33.76 -13.43 12.59
N ASN A 163 35.00 -13.40 13.07
CA ASN A 163 35.29 -13.60 14.50
C ASN A 163 34.58 -12.54 15.37
N THR A 164 34.50 -11.29 14.88
CA THR A 164 33.81 -10.21 15.58
C THR A 164 32.29 -10.41 15.57
N LEU A 165 31.72 -10.86 14.44
CA LEU A 165 30.29 -11.17 14.34
C LEU A 165 29.90 -12.35 15.25
N ASP A 166 30.73 -13.39 15.34
CA ASP A 166 30.48 -14.54 16.22
C ASP A 166 30.47 -14.10 17.70
N SER A 167 31.44 -13.28 18.10
CA SER A 167 31.49 -12.71 19.45
C SER A 167 30.27 -11.82 19.75
N LEU A 168 29.88 -10.97 18.80
CA LEU A 168 28.72 -10.10 18.96
C LEU A 168 27.42 -10.90 18.99
N SER A 169 27.28 -11.93 18.16
CA SER A 169 26.12 -12.83 18.15
C SER A 169 25.94 -13.50 19.50
N LYS A 170 27.03 -13.99 20.10
CA LYS A 170 27.00 -14.58 21.44
C LYS A 170 26.52 -13.57 22.50
N GLN A 171 27.06 -12.35 22.49
CA GLN A 171 26.64 -11.30 23.43
C GLN A 171 25.15 -10.93 23.28
N VAL A 172 24.66 -10.85 22.04
CA VAL A 172 23.25 -10.55 21.78
C VAL A 172 22.34 -11.66 22.29
N GLU A 173 22.69 -12.93 22.06
CA GLU A 173 21.92 -14.07 22.58
C GLU A 173 21.94 -14.12 24.12
N GLU A 174 23.08 -13.81 24.76
CA GLU A 174 23.18 -13.71 26.22
C GLU A 174 22.26 -12.62 26.79
N GLU A 175 22.22 -11.44 26.17
CA GLU A 175 21.33 -10.34 26.56
C GLU A 175 19.84 -10.67 26.33
N ILE A 176 19.51 -11.35 25.22
CA ILE A 176 18.14 -11.81 24.93
C ILE A 176 17.69 -12.82 26.01
N ASN A 177 18.55 -13.77 26.36
CA ASN A 177 18.27 -14.78 27.38
C ASN A 177 18.15 -14.15 28.76
N ALA A 178 19.03 -13.21 29.12
CA ALA A 178 18.99 -12.48 30.39
C ALA A 178 17.72 -11.61 30.56
N CYS A 179 17.19 -11.07 29.46
CA CYS A 179 15.93 -10.34 29.44
C CYS A 179 14.71 -11.25 29.72
N THR A 180 14.78 -12.52 29.28
CA THR A 180 13.70 -13.51 29.43
C THR A 180 13.55 -13.99 30.89
N THR A 181 14.65 -14.04 31.66
CA THR A 181 14.68 -14.54 33.05
C THR A 181 14.19 -13.53 34.11
N ARG A 182 13.94 -12.25 33.76
CA ARG A 182 13.47 -11.21 34.70
C ARG A 182 11.96 -11.17 34.93
N THR A 183 11.21 -12.15 34.41
CA THR A 183 9.78 -12.32 34.75
C THR A 183 9.70 -13.23 35.98
N VAL A 184 9.64 -12.65 37.17
CA VAL A 184 9.41 -13.40 38.42
C VAL A 184 8.05 -14.10 38.35
N PRO A 185 7.97 -15.41 38.63
CA PRO A 185 6.70 -16.10 38.82
C PRO A 185 6.13 -15.74 40.20
N VAL A 186 4.94 -15.15 40.23
CA VAL A 186 4.12 -15.14 41.45
C VAL A 186 3.41 -16.48 41.53
N THR A 187 3.93 -17.35 42.40
CA THR A 187 3.29 -18.60 42.82
C THR A 187 2.30 -18.31 43.94
N THR A 188 1.07 -18.83 43.85
CA THR A 188 0.33 -19.64 44.86
C THR A 188 -1.16 -19.79 44.44
N PRO A 189 -1.94 -20.79 44.91
CA PRO A 189 -1.86 -22.19 44.45
C PRO A 189 -3.25 -22.84 44.13
N ILE A 190 -3.22 -23.96 43.39
CA ILE A 190 -4.10 -25.15 43.41
C ILE A 190 -5.63 -24.92 43.23
N ASN A 191 -6.25 -25.47 42.16
CA ASN A 191 -6.92 -26.78 42.22
C ASN A 191 -7.45 -27.34 40.87
N VAL A 192 -7.35 -28.67 40.76
CA VAL A 192 -8.10 -29.66 39.93
C VAL A 192 -7.79 -29.84 38.41
N THR A 193 -6.89 -30.81 38.17
CA THR A 193 -6.81 -31.93 37.17
C THR A 193 -7.38 -31.89 35.72
N PRO A 194 -6.74 -32.65 34.79
CA PRO A 194 -6.86 -32.55 33.33
C PRO A 194 -7.83 -33.59 32.72
N PRO A 195 -8.04 -33.58 31.39
CA PRO A 195 -7.37 -34.62 30.59
C PRO A 195 -6.96 -34.20 29.15
N ASN A 196 -5.88 -34.84 28.66
CA ASN A 196 -5.66 -35.47 27.34
C ASN A 196 -6.34 -34.86 26.08
N ASP A 197 -5.69 -34.70 24.92
CA ASP A 197 -4.94 -35.73 24.20
C ASP A 197 -4.26 -35.17 22.93
N LEU A 198 -3.23 -35.90 22.48
CA LEU A 198 -2.87 -36.16 21.08
C LEU A 198 -2.29 -35.05 20.16
N VAL A 199 -0.96 -35.16 20.03
CA VAL A 199 -0.14 -35.03 18.81
C VAL A 199 -0.90 -35.28 17.51
N SER A 200 -0.72 -34.40 16.52
CA SER A 200 -0.57 -34.81 15.12
C SER A 200 0.22 -33.76 14.32
N THR A 201 1.43 -34.17 13.96
CA THR A 201 2.24 -33.63 12.88
C THR A 201 1.53 -33.83 11.54
N ALA A 202 1.43 -32.78 10.73
CA ALA A 202 1.06 -32.89 9.33
C ALA A 202 2.03 -32.07 8.47
N CYS A 203 3.06 -32.77 7.96
CA CYS A 203 3.87 -32.32 6.84
C CYS A 203 3.01 -32.32 5.57
N LEU A 204 2.81 -31.15 4.95
CA LEU A 204 2.24 -31.08 3.60
C LEU A 204 3.39 -31.01 2.57
N LYS A 205 3.47 -32.10 1.80
CA LYS A 205 4.37 -32.30 0.68
C LYS A 205 4.21 -31.18 -0.35
N LYS A 206 5.34 -30.66 -0.85
CA LYS A 206 5.42 -29.82 -2.05
C LYS A 206 4.78 -30.57 -3.21
N LYS A 207 3.84 -29.92 -3.90
CA LYS A 207 3.45 -30.27 -5.25
C LYS A 207 4.10 -29.24 -6.17
N ASP A 208 5.12 -29.67 -6.89
CA ASP A 208 5.69 -28.88 -7.98
C ASP A 208 4.63 -28.69 -9.06
N VAL A 209 4.35 -27.43 -9.42
CA VAL A 209 3.64 -27.09 -10.65
C VAL A 209 4.31 -25.90 -11.33
N GLN A 210 4.59 -26.15 -12.60
CA GLN A 210 5.21 -25.33 -13.62
C GLN A 210 4.79 -23.86 -13.67
N THR A 211 5.80 -23.03 -13.90
CA THR A 211 5.77 -21.62 -14.23
C THR A 211 4.98 -21.33 -15.52
N LYS A 212 3.90 -20.55 -15.42
CA LYS A 212 3.43 -19.69 -16.51
C LYS A 212 3.02 -18.32 -15.97
N SER A 213 3.50 -17.29 -16.65
CA SER A 213 3.41 -15.87 -16.35
C SER A 213 1.96 -15.37 -16.34
N SER A 214 1.56 -14.68 -15.26
CA SER A 214 0.76 -13.43 -15.31
C SER A 214 0.37 -13.03 -13.88
N LYS A 215 1.26 -12.32 -13.18
CA LYS A 215 1.00 -11.77 -11.83
C LYS A 215 0.58 -10.29 -11.86
N ARG A 216 0.43 -9.68 -13.04
CA ARG A 216 0.16 -8.23 -13.18
C ARG A 216 -1.32 -7.84 -13.19
N MET A 217 -2.26 -8.78 -13.35
CA MET A 217 -3.70 -8.45 -13.44
C MET A 217 -4.51 -8.77 -12.17
N LEU A 218 -4.01 -9.66 -11.31
CA LEU A 218 -4.79 -10.16 -10.16
C LEU A 218 -4.87 -9.16 -8.98
N MET A 219 -3.99 -8.15 -8.94
CA MET A 219 -3.88 -7.27 -7.77
C MET A 219 -4.97 -6.19 -7.71
N VAL A 220 -5.59 -5.84 -8.85
CA VAL A 220 -6.66 -4.82 -8.91
C VAL A 220 -8.00 -5.39 -8.41
N VAL A 221 -8.25 -6.68 -8.59
CA VAL A 221 -9.51 -7.32 -8.18
C VAL A 221 -9.54 -7.63 -6.67
N PHE A 222 -8.38 -7.85 -6.04
CA PHE A 222 -8.33 -8.23 -4.61
C PHE A 222 -8.62 -7.08 -3.63
N PHE A 223 -8.45 -5.82 -4.04
CA PHE A 223 -8.74 -4.67 -3.17
C PHE A 223 -10.25 -4.49 -2.88
N GLY A 224 -11.14 -5.03 -3.74
CA GLY A 224 -12.59 -4.93 -3.56
C GLY A 224 -13.17 -5.81 -2.46
N ARG A 225 -12.44 -6.81 -1.96
CA ARG A 225 -12.98 -7.84 -1.06
C ARG A 225 -12.52 -7.76 0.39
N PHE A 226 -11.58 -6.87 0.72
CA PHE A 226 -11.04 -6.69 2.07
C PHE A 226 -11.48 -5.40 2.79
N MET A 227 -12.29 -4.54 2.16
CA MET A 227 -12.74 -3.26 2.76
C MET A 227 -14.24 -3.20 3.10
N PHE A 228 -14.99 -4.29 2.94
CA PHE A 228 -16.40 -4.34 3.34
C PHE A 228 -16.68 -5.56 4.22
N SER A 229 -16.38 -5.41 5.51
CA SER A 229 -17.09 -6.13 6.57
C SER A 229 -17.35 -5.13 7.69
N GLY A 230 -18.58 -4.61 7.74
CA GLY A 230 -19.02 -3.66 8.76
C GLY A 230 -19.92 -2.55 8.23
N ALA A 231 -21.15 -2.90 7.84
CA ALA A 231 -22.37 -2.11 8.08
C ALA A 231 -23.54 -2.72 7.28
N GLN A 232 -24.29 -3.63 7.89
CA GLN A 232 -25.70 -3.82 7.56
C GLN A 232 -26.56 -3.03 8.56
N VAL A 233 -27.73 -2.61 8.07
CA VAL A 233 -29.02 -2.42 8.75
C VAL A 233 -29.50 -0.95 8.84
N GLN A 234 -30.77 -0.81 8.40
CA GLN A 234 -31.73 0.30 8.46
C GLN A 234 -31.64 1.39 7.38
N ASN A 235 -32.52 1.32 6.36
CA ASN A 235 -33.90 1.78 6.51
C ASN A 235 -34.76 1.41 5.28
N GLU A 236 -35.60 0.37 5.41
CA GLU A 236 -36.81 0.25 4.61
C GLU A 236 -37.91 1.07 5.31
N LYS A 237 -38.53 2.02 4.61
CA LYS A 237 -39.98 2.26 4.67
C LYS A 237 -40.44 3.27 3.61
N LYS A 238 -41.35 2.76 2.77
CA LYS A 238 -42.51 3.40 2.12
C LYS A 238 -42.26 4.54 1.15
N THR A 239 -42.52 4.26 -0.13
CA THR A 239 -43.69 4.81 -0.84
C THR A 239 -44.01 3.96 -2.08
N ARG A 240 -45.17 3.32 -2.07
CA ARG A 240 -45.88 2.80 -3.25
C ARG A 240 -47.35 3.19 -3.06
N ILE A 241 -48.05 3.38 -4.19
CA ILE A 241 -49.50 3.67 -4.35
C ILE A 241 -49.76 5.19 -4.45
N MET A 242 -50.33 5.78 -5.52
CA MET A 242 -51.42 5.31 -6.40
C MET A 242 -51.20 5.59 -7.91
N HIS A 243 -51.60 4.59 -8.71
CA HIS A 243 -52.25 4.77 -10.00
C HIS A 243 -53.61 5.48 -9.81
N ARG A 244 -53.88 6.50 -10.61
CA ARG A 244 -55.17 6.69 -11.27
C ARG A 244 -54.95 7.48 -12.56
#